data_AF-A0A6G8Q8J0-F1
#
_entry.id   AF-A0A6G8Q8J0-F1
#
_cell.length_a   1.000
_cell.length_b   1.000
_cell.length_c   1.000
_cell.angle_alpha   90.00
_cell.angle_beta   90.00
_cell.angle_gamma   90.00
#
_symmetry.space_group_name_H-M   'P 1'
#
loop_
_entity.id
_entity.type
_entity.pdbx_description
1 polymer ?
#
loop_
_entity_poly.entity_id
_entity_poly.type
_entity_poly.pdbx_seq_one_letter_code
_entity_poly.pdbx_strand_id
1 'polypeptide(L)'
;MALWGDHLRRTFRIVDLSKDVEGKAKEVCDLLNDCFPAGNARDAAGATPDQMAFVLTLAKLSEEETQDFFDVITCAGGLSSQQAHHLINRLKRKAP
;
A
#
# COMPACT_ATOMS: atom_id res chain seq x y z
N MET A 1 -5.62 -11.49 20.23
CA MET A 1 -6.03 -10.12 20.61
C MET A 1 -6.11 -9.33 19.31
N ALA A 2 -7.30 -9.09 18.77
CA ALA A 2 -7.47 -8.48 17.45
C ALA A 2 -7.18 -6.98 17.54
N LEU A 3 -6.10 -6.55 16.89
CA LEU A 3 -5.65 -5.17 16.82
C LEU A 3 -6.53 -4.40 15.81
N TRP A 4 -7.74 -4.01 16.21
CA TRP A 4 -8.57 -3.10 15.41
C TRP A 4 -7.86 -1.75 15.13
N GLY A 5 -6.83 -1.41 15.92
CA GLY A 5 -5.98 -0.24 15.71
C GLY A 5 -4.75 -0.45 14.81
N ASP A 6 -4.33 -1.67 14.46
CA ASP A 6 -3.05 -1.86 13.74
C ASP A 6 -3.16 -1.53 12.24
N HIS A 7 -4.27 -1.89 11.60
CA HIS A 7 -4.41 -1.74 10.15
C HIS A 7 -4.66 -0.29 9.70
N LEU A 8 -5.53 0.44 10.42
CA LEU A 8 -5.77 1.85 10.13
C LEU A 8 -4.53 2.70 10.45
N ARG A 9 -3.83 2.40 11.55
CA ARG A 9 -2.55 3.05 11.87
C ARG A 9 -1.49 2.76 10.82
N ARG A 10 -1.46 1.55 10.25
CA ARG A 10 -0.59 1.19 9.14
C ARG A 10 -0.89 2.04 7.91
N THR A 11 -2.16 2.21 7.51
CA THR A 11 -2.52 3.12 6.41
C THR A 11 -2.01 4.53 6.66
N PHE A 12 -2.28 5.11 7.84
CA PHE A 12 -1.81 6.46 8.17
C PHE A 12 -0.28 6.55 8.18
N ARG A 13 0.41 5.52 8.67
CA ARG A 13 1.87 5.48 8.69
C ARG A 13 2.46 5.41 7.28
N ILE A 14 1.86 4.63 6.38
CA ILE A 14 2.28 4.59 4.96
C ILE A 14 2.16 5.98 4.33
N VAL A 15 1.01 6.63 4.52
CA VAL A 15 0.75 7.98 3.97
C VAL A 15 1.69 9.02 4.57
N ASP A 16 2.01 8.92 5.86
CA ASP A 16 2.92 9.85 6.52
C ASP A 16 4.35 9.69 6.01
N LEU A 17 4.84 8.45 5.93
CA LEU A 17 6.17 8.13 5.40
C LEU A 17 6.30 8.47 3.91
N SER A 18 5.23 8.37 3.12
CA SER A 18 5.28 8.73 1.70
C SER A 18 5.40 10.22 1.43
N LYS A 19 5.34 11.09 2.45
CA LYS A 19 5.59 12.53 2.30
C LYS A 19 7.05 12.87 2.00
N ASP A 20 7.97 11.98 2.42
CA ASP A 20 9.41 12.13 2.21
C ASP A 20 9.88 11.49 0.88
N VAL A 21 8.93 10.96 0.09
CA VAL A 21 9.18 10.33 -1.21
C VAL A 21 8.57 11.21 -2.31
N GLU A 22 9.16 11.21 -3.50
CA GLU A 22 8.65 11.96 -4.66
C GLU A 22 8.16 11.03 -5.78
N GLY A 23 7.63 11.62 -6.85
CA GLY A 23 7.25 10.89 -8.06
C GLY A 23 6.10 9.89 -7.89
N LYS A 24 6.10 8.84 -8.71
CA LYS A 24 4.99 7.88 -8.75
C LYS A 24 4.91 7.02 -7.51
N ALA A 25 6.02 6.78 -6.82
CA ALA A 25 6.03 6.03 -5.56
C ALA A 25 5.11 6.70 -4.52
N LYS A 26 5.24 8.02 -4.35
CA LYS A 26 4.32 8.80 -3.53
C LYS A 26 2.88 8.74 -4.05
N GLU A 27 2.67 8.91 -5.36
CA GLU A 27 1.32 8.83 -5.92
C GLU A 27 0.63 7.49 -5.66
N VAL A 28 1.36 6.38 -5.70
CA VAL A 28 0.86 5.04 -5.41
C VAL A 28 0.52 4.92 -3.93
N CYS A 29 1.39 5.37 -3.02
CA CYS A 29 1.10 5.39 -1.58
C CYS A 29 -0.12 6.26 -1.25
N ASP A 30 -0.27 7.41 -1.90
CA ASP A 30 -1.40 8.33 -1.71
C ASP A 30 -2.75 7.70 -2.10
N LEU A 31 -2.76 6.66 -2.94
CA LEU A 31 -3.98 5.89 -3.26
C LEU A 31 -4.52 5.10 -2.07
N LEU A 32 -3.77 4.96 -0.98
CA LEU A 32 -4.23 4.34 0.26
C LEU A 32 -4.96 5.31 1.20
N ASN A 33 -4.95 6.62 0.93
CA ASN A 33 -5.60 7.62 1.80
C ASN A 33 -7.09 7.36 2.05
N ASP A 34 -7.79 6.75 1.10
CA ASP A 34 -9.19 6.38 1.21
C ASP A 34 -9.41 4.89 1.52
N CYS A 35 -8.35 4.17 1.92
CA CYS A 35 -8.41 2.80 2.38
C CYS A 35 -8.71 2.74 3.89
N PHE A 36 -9.97 2.47 4.23
CA PHE A 36 -10.43 2.32 5.62
C PHE A 36 -10.64 0.84 5.97
N PRO A 37 -9.61 0.14 6.49
CA PRO A 37 -9.75 -1.26 6.86
C PRO A 37 -10.72 -1.46 8.03
N ALA A 38 -11.50 -2.54 7.96
CA ALA A 38 -12.58 -2.82 8.91
C ALA A 38 -12.12 -3.58 10.17
N GLY A 39 -10.84 -3.98 10.22
CA GLY A 39 -10.28 -4.80 11.29
C GLY A 39 -10.64 -6.28 11.22
N ASN A 40 -11.02 -6.79 10.03
CA ASN A 40 -11.44 -8.18 9.86
C ASN A 40 -10.25 -9.12 9.55
N ALA A 41 -10.50 -10.43 9.45
CA ALA A 41 -9.45 -11.44 9.24
C ALA A 41 -8.64 -11.23 7.94
N ARG A 42 -9.19 -10.56 6.92
CA ARG A 42 -8.45 -10.21 5.69
C ARG A 42 -7.50 -9.03 5.89
N ASP A 43 -7.77 -8.19 6.88
CA ASP A 43 -6.92 -7.05 7.22
C ASP A 43 -5.72 -7.51 8.04
N ALA A 44 -5.92 -8.56 8.84
CA ALA A 44 -4.87 -9.26 9.56
C ALA A 44 -3.89 -10.01 8.63
N ALA A 45 -4.35 -10.44 7.45
CA ALA A 45 -3.51 -11.09 6.46
C ALA A 45 -2.59 -10.06 5.77
N GLY A 46 -1.30 -10.37 5.66
CA GLY A 46 -0.37 -9.60 4.84
C GLY A 46 -0.69 -9.71 3.34
N ALA A 47 -0.20 -8.74 2.56
CA ALA A 47 -0.23 -8.84 1.11
C ALA A 47 0.56 -10.07 0.64
N THR A 48 -0.01 -10.84 -0.29
CA THR A 48 0.70 -11.97 -0.88
C THR A 48 1.76 -11.48 -1.89
N PRO A 49 2.79 -12.29 -2.20
CA PRO A 49 3.76 -11.97 -3.24
C PRO A 49 3.10 -11.63 -4.58
N ASP A 50 2.07 -12.37 -4.98
CA ASP A 50 1.33 -12.14 -6.22
C ASP A 50 0.59 -10.78 -6.22
N GLN A 51 0.00 -10.40 -5.08
CA GLN A 51 -0.64 -9.09 -4.95
C GLN A 51 0.39 -7.96 -5.10
N MET A 52 1.56 -8.10 -4.48
CA MET A 52 2.64 -7.11 -4.59
C MET A 52 3.19 -7.02 -6.01
N ALA A 53 3.50 -8.16 -6.65
CA ALA A 53 3.96 -8.20 -8.03
C ALA A 53 2.96 -7.52 -8.97
N PHE A 54 1.66 -7.73 -8.75
CA PHE A 54 0.62 -7.11 -9.55
C PHE A 54 0.48 -5.60 -9.30
N VAL A 55 0.65 -5.12 -8.06
CA VAL A 55 0.74 -3.69 -7.75
C VAL A 55 1.88 -3.05 -8.53
N LEU A 56 3.09 -3.62 -8.46
CA LEU A 56 4.26 -3.07 -9.15
C LEU A 56 4.06 -3.02 -10.67
N THR A 57 3.47 -4.08 -11.23
CA THR A 57 3.16 -4.16 -12.66
C THR A 57 2.21 -3.04 -13.10
N LEU A 58 1.16 -2.78 -12.30
CA LEU A 58 0.18 -1.74 -12.62
C LEU A 58 0.72 -0.32 -12.37
N ALA A 59 1.54 -0.15 -11.33
CA ALA A 59 2.11 1.14 -10.95
C ALA A 59 3.14 1.66 -11.96
N LYS A 60 3.81 0.77 -12.71
CA LYS A 60 4.85 1.12 -13.70
C LYS A 60 5.90 2.08 -13.11
N LEU A 61 6.36 1.71 -11.92
CA LEU A 61 7.43 2.39 -11.21
C LEU A 61 8.77 2.05 -11.88
N SER A 62 9.69 3.01 -11.90
CA SER A 62 11.10 2.74 -12.15
C SER A 62 11.71 1.91 -11.02
N GLU A 63 12.96 1.47 -11.18
CA GLU A 63 13.66 0.72 -10.13
C GLU A 63 13.83 1.55 -8.85
N GLU A 64 14.22 2.82 -8.99
CA GLU A 64 14.35 3.77 -7.87
C GLU A 64 13.00 4.00 -7.17
N GLU A 65 11.95 4.31 -7.92
CA GLU A 65 10.60 4.48 -7.35
C GLU A 65 10.05 3.18 -6.72
N THR A 66 10.44 2.03 -7.25
CA THR A 66 10.08 0.73 -6.67
C THR A 66 10.74 0.56 -5.30
N GLN A 67 12.02 0.91 -5.18
CA GLN A 67 12.73 0.86 -3.92
C GLN A 67 12.12 1.81 -2.89
N ASP A 68 11.85 3.06 -3.28
CA ASP A 68 11.20 4.04 -2.39
C ASP A 68 9.83 3.55 -1.89
N PHE A 69 9.04 2.99 -2.80
CA PHE A 69 7.75 2.38 -2.44
C PHE A 69 7.95 1.24 -1.43
N PHE A 70 8.90 0.33 -1.67
CA PHE A 70 9.18 -0.77 -0.75
C PHE A 70 9.69 -0.30 0.60
N ASP A 71 10.50 0.75 0.66
CA ASP A 71 11.03 1.30 1.90
C ASP A 71 9.91 1.90 2.74
N VAL A 72 9.01 2.68 2.13
CA VAL A 72 7.81 3.19 2.80
C VAL A 72 6.96 2.04 3.36
N ILE A 73 6.65 1.04 2.53
CA ILE A 73 5.81 -0.09 2.94
C ILE A 73 6.46 -0.88 4.07
N THR A 74 7.77 -1.17 3.97
CA THR A 74 8.50 -1.95 4.98
C THR A 74 8.61 -1.19 6.29
N CYS A 75 8.94 0.11 6.25
CA CYS A 75 8.99 0.98 7.42
C CYS A 75 7.63 1.14 8.10
N ALA A 76 6.53 1.05 7.35
CA ALA A 76 5.19 1.06 7.90
C ALA A 76 4.76 -0.28 8.54
N GLY A 77 5.53 -1.36 8.36
CA GLY A 77 5.19 -2.71 8.83
C GLY A 77 4.48 -3.58 7.80
N GLY A 78 4.64 -3.26 6.51
CA GLY A 78 4.10 -4.01 5.38
C GLY A 78 2.76 -3.48 4.85
N LEU A 79 2.13 -4.27 3.98
CA LEU A 79 0.76 -4.05 3.50
C LEU A 79 -0.14 -5.21 3.97
N SER A 80 -1.37 -4.90 4.32
CA SER A 80 -2.40 -5.94 4.42
C SER A 80 -2.89 -6.38 3.04
N SER A 81 -3.50 -7.55 2.96
CA SER A 81 -4.12 -8.06 1.74
C SER A 81 -5.23 -7.14 1.25
N GLN A 82 -5.98 -6.51 2.16
CA GLN A 82 -7.01 -5.53 1.81
C GLN A 82 -6.41 -4.24 1.23
N GLN A 83 -5.34 -3.71 1.84
CA GLN A 83 -4.64 -2.52 1.33
C GLN A 83 -4.05 -2.78 -0.06
N ALA A 84 -3.44 -3.96 -0.27
CA ALA A 84 -2.91 -4.33 -1.58
C ALA A 84 -4.04 -4.49 -2.62
N HIS A 85 -5.16 -5.12 -2.26
CA HIS A 85 -6.31 -5.22 -3.15
C HIS A 85 -6.91 -3.84 -3.50
N HIS A 86 -6.97 -2.93 -2.53
CA HIS A 86 -7.38 -1.54 -2.75
C HIS A 86 -6.48 -0.86 -3.77
N LEU A 87 -5.15 -0.91 -3.58
CA LEU A 87 -4.17 -0.38 -4.53
C LEU A 87 -4.38 -0.92 -5.93
N ILE A 88 -4.53 -2.24 -6.07
CA ILE A 88 -4.79 -2.89 -7.37
C ILE A 88 -6.03 -2.28 -8.04
N ASN A 89 -7.13 -2.13 -7.31
CA ASN A 89 -8.36 -1.57 -7.86
C ASN A 89 -8.20 -0.10 -8.27
N ARG A 90 -7.47 0.70 -7.47
CA ARG A 90 -7.22 2.11 -7.79
C ARG A 90 -6.31 2.27 -9.01
N LEU A 91 -5.25 1.48 -9.09
CA LEU A 91 -4.32 1.50 -10.22
C LEU A 91 -4.99 1.04 -11.52
N LYS A 92 -5.84 0.00 -11.47
CA LYS A 92 -6.64 -0.41 -12.63
C LYS A 92 -7.56 0.69 -13.17
N ARG A 93 -8.12 1.53 -12.29
CA ARG A 93 -8.98 2.65 -12.70
C ARG A 93 -8.20 3.84 -13.24
N LYS A 94 -6.93 3.99 -12.86
CA LYS A 94 -6.01 5.02 -13.37
C LYS A 94 -5.32 4.61 -14.68
N ALA A 95 -5.26 3.31 -14.99
CA ALA A 95 -4.68 2.85 -16.25
C ALA A 95 -5.54 3.34 -17.43
N PRO A 96 -4.95 4.02 -18.43
CA PRO A 96 -5.65 4.53 -19.61
C PRO A 96 -6.21 3.41 -20.49
#